data_AF-A0A2G6PRU8-F1
#
_entry.id   AF-A0A2G6PRU8-F1
#
_cell.length_a   1.000
_cell.length_b   1.000
_cell.length_c   1.000
_cell.angle_alpha   90.00
_cell.angle_beta   90.00
_cell.angle_gamma   90.00
#
_symmetry.space_group_name_H-M   'P 1'
#
loop_
_entity.id
_entity.type
_entity.pdbx_description
1 polymer ?
#
loop_
_entity_poly.entity_id
_entity_poly.type
_entity_poly.pdbx_seq_one_letter_code
_entity_poly.pdbx_strand_id
1 'polypeptide(L)'
;MKTRLKYLVILILWINSGGIFAQDGEALFKAKCSTCHKLGGDMTGPNLKGVKQKWADAGEADLLYEWVKNSKTLIDGGKSQMALAIKDYDASVMSPQVVTNADVDAILDFVDNWTPPVADEKADPTSTAEPEVVLLPNYETNLTVFYALVITAIILLIAIAMMSGAIKRFIGSDYFKERFAKMNPAETESDEDSKSGGLKNLVLVIIGTTFIANSSNALDFLQPGEAVDGQPWLLVENSDLYALVGFNVLLVGVLLYMRRLFNNFVSMVTEEKTPEEIKEDAVVTKVNKILTDAVAIEDEETILLHHEYDGIRELDNNLPPWWVWMFYGTIIFGIIYIFNYHILGTSDLQIEAYEKEVKQAEIEKEAYLKAMAMNIDETNAVQMTDAADLTAGKKLFEANCVTCHSANGEGNIGPNLTDKSWIYGYDIASIYKTIRAGSPNNKMPEHESKLNPVEIQQVASFVMSLPYAEGNAPQGDIIEEDE
;
A
#
# COMPACT_ATOMS: atom_id res chain seq x y z
N MET A 1 -46.69 -13.40 -1.69
CA MET A 1 -45.30 -13.07 -1.28
C MET A 1 -44.27 -14.18 -1.53
N LYS A 2 -44.61 -15.47 -1.41
CA LYS A 2 -43.65 -16.60 -1.56
C LYS A 2 -43.11 -16.84 -2.98
N THR A 3 -43.75 -16.34 -4.03
CA THR A 3 -43.35 -16.58 -5.43
C THR A 3 -42.41 -15.53 -6.01
N ARG A 4 -42.31 -14.33 -5.43
CA ARG A 4 -41.40 -13.28 -5.93
C ARG A 4 -39.95 -13.42 -5.42
N LEU A 5 -39.74 -14.18 -4.33
CA LEU A 5 -38.42 -14.44 -3.77
C LEU A 5 -37.64 -15.54 -4.51
N LYS A 6 -38.34 -16.47 -5.19
CA LYS A 6 -37.70 -17.54 -5.98
C LYS A 6 -37.08 -17.03 -7.29
N TYR A 7 -37.65 -16.00 -7.91
CA TYR A 7 -37.11 -15.45 -9.15
C TYR A 7 -35.98 -14.46 -8.94
N LEU A 8 -35.87 -13.83 -7.76
CA LEU A 8 -34.73 -12.95 -7.43
C LEU A 8 -33.43 -13.75 -7.18
N VAL A 9 -33.54 -14.98 -6.67
CA VAL A 9 -32.39 -15.86 -6.39
C VAL A 9 -31.87 -16.58 -7.65
N ILE A 10 -32.72 -16.78 -8.66
CA ILE A 10 -32.31 -17.42 -9.93
C ILE A 10 -31.72 -16.38 -10.92
N LEU A 11 -32.06 -15.10 -10.81
CA LEU A 11 -31.53 -14.05 -11.70
C LEU A 11 -30.09 -13.61 -11.36
N ILE A 12 -29.54 -14.01 -10.21
CA ILE A 12 -28.15 -13.68 -9.78
C ILE A 12 -27.17 -14.81 -10.16
N LEU A 13 -27.66 -15.93 -10.72
CA LEU A 13 -26.84 -17.10 -11.05
C LEU A 13 -26.48 -17.24 -12.53
N TRP A 14 -26.59 -16.16 -13.32
CA TRP A 14 -26.13 -16.13 -14.71
C TRP A 14 -25.43 -14.79 -14.99
N ILE A 15 -24.11 -14.79 -14.76
CA ILE A 15 -23.01 -14.13 -15.47
C ILE A 15 -21.84 -14.25 -14.50
N ASN A 16 -21.03 -15.28 -14.70
CA ASN A 16 -19.59 -15.25 -14.44
C ASN A 16 -19.02 -16.45 -15.18
N SER A 17 -18.69 -16.17 -16.44
CA SER A 17 -17.84 -17.01 -17.28
C SER A 17 -16.56 -17.33 -16.51
N GLY A 18 -16.17 -18.60 -16.52
CA GLY A 18 -15.06 -19.11 -15.72
C GLY A 18 -13.76 -18.33 -15.92
N GLY A 19 -13.25 -17.77 -14.83
CA GLY A 19 -11.83 -17.62 -14.63
C GLY A 19 -11.31 -18.94 -14.08
N ILE A 20 -10.58 -19.69 -14.90
CA ILE A 20 -9.71 -20.75 -14.41
C ILE A 20 -8.76 -20.08 -13.41
N PHE A 21 -8.61 -20.63 -12.20
CA PHE A 21 -7.59 -20.20 -11.25
C PHE A 21 -6.22 -20.36 -11.92
N ALA A 22 -5.71 -19.32 -12.57
CA ALA A 22 -4.36 -19.29 -13.07
C ALA A 22 -3.44 -19.21 -11.85
N GLN A 23 -2.50 -20.15 -11.73
CA GLN A 23 -1.38 -19.98 -10.80
C GLN A 23 -0.63 -18.69 -11.17
N ASP A 24 -0.18 -17.95 -10.16
CA ASP A 24 0.59 -16.72 -10.36
C ASP A 24 1.97 -17.06 -10.94
N GLY A 25 2.06 -16.99 -12.28
CA GLY A 25 3.27 -17.29 -13.03
C GLY A 25 4.43 -16.34 -12.74
N GLU A 26 4.14 -15.10 -12.34
CA GLU A 26 5.16 -14.11 -11.99
C GLU A 26 5.85 -14.49 -10.67
N ALA A 27 5.06 -14.78 -9.64
CA ALA A 27 5.58 -15.22 -8.34
C ALA A 27 6.38 -16.53 -8.47
N LEU A 28 5.90 -17.47 -9.28
CA LEU A 28 6.59 -18.72 -9.55
C LEU A 28 7.93 -18.52 -10.29
N PHE A 29 7.96 -17.65 -11.31
CA PHE A 29 9.19 -17.30 -12.02
C PHE A 29 10.22 -16.65 -11.08
N LYS A 30 9.78 -15.70 -10.26
CA LYS A 30 10.63 -15.03 -9.26
C LYS A 30 11.21 -16.00 -8.24
N ALA A 31 10.41 -16.97 -7.77
CA ALA A 31 10.83 -17.90 -6.73
C ALA A 31 11.75 -19.04 -7.22
N LYS A 32 11.64 -19.44 -8.50
CA LYS A 32 12.26 -20.68 -9.00
C LYS A 32 13.20 -20.48 -10.19
N CYS A 33 13.07 -19.41 -10.97
CA CYS A 33 13.74 -19.26 -12.26
C CYS A 33 14.59 -17.98 -12.38
N SER A 34 14.24 -16.91 -11.66
CA SER A 34 14.86 -15.59 -11.76
C SER A 34 16.36 -15.55 -11.42
N THR A 35 16.82 -16.50 -10.60
CA THR A 35 18.24 -16.64 -10.22
C THR A 35 19.14 -16.87 -11.43
N CYS A 36 18.64 -17.55 -12.46
CA CYS A 36 19.42 -17.92 -13.64
C CYS A 36 18.87 -17.32 -14.94
N HIS A 37 17.57 -17.01 -15.02
CA HIS A 37 16.93 -16.50 -16.22
C HIS A 37 16.45 -15.06 -16.03
N LYS A 38 16.71 -14.20 -17.03
CA LYS A 38 16.24 -12.81 -17.08
C LYS A 38 15.04 -12.68 -18.01
N LEU A 39 14.08 -11.83 -17.65
CA LEU A 39 12.98 -11.47 -18.54
C LEU A 39 13.49 -10.60 -19.70
N GLY A 40 13.22 -11.03 -20.93
CA GLY A 40 13.56 -10.28 -22.14
C GLY A 40 15.05 -10.28 -22.53
N GLY A 41 15.90 -11.10 -21.91
CA GLY A 41 17.31 -11.17 -22.26
C GLY A 41 18.02 -12.42 -21.73
N ASP A 42 19.21 -12.69 -22.23
CA ASP A 42 20.04 -13.80 -21.78
C ASP A 42 20.81 -13.42 -20.50
N MET A 43 21.06 -14.39 -19.63
CA MET A 43 21.91 -14.24 -18.44
C MET A 43 22.72 -15.52 -18.22
N THR A 44 22.64 -16.14 -17.04
CA THR A 44 23.23 -17.45 -16.75
C THR A 44 22.53 -18.56 -17.56
N GLY A 45 21.23 -18.42 -17.77
CA GLY A 45 20.44 -19.19 -18.73
C GLY A 45 19.88 -18.31 -19.86
N PRO A 46 19.43 -18.92 -20.97
CA PRO A 46 18.89 -18.19 -22.12
C PRO A 46 17.53 -17.54 -21.83
N ASN A 47 17.15 -16.58 -22.67
CA ASN A 47 15.83 -15.95 -22.66
C ASN A 47 14.73 -17.00 -22.88
N LEU A 48 13.78 -17.05 -21.95
CA LEU A 48 12.69 -18.03 -21.95
C LEU A 48 11.50 -17.62 -22.82
N LYS A 49 11.47 -16.39 -23.33
CA LYS A 49 10.37 -15.90 -24.18
C LYS A 49 10.28 -16.68 -25.50
N GLY A 50 9.12 -17.25 -25.76
CA GLY A 50 8.78 -18.09 -26.91
C GLY A 50 9.34 -19.51 -26.85
N VAL A 51 9.90 -19.95 -25.72
CA VAL A 51 10.52 -21.29 -25.62
C VAL A 51 9.50 -22.41 -25.79
N LYS A 52 8.27 -22.24 -25.26
CA LYS A 52 7.19 -23.23 -25.40
C LYS A 52 6.88 -23.50 -26.88
N GLN A 53 6.78 -22.44 -27.68
CA GLN A 53 6.58 -22.56 -29.13
C GLN A 53 7.78 -23.20 -29.83
N LYS A 54 9.03 -22.82 -29.47
CA LYS A 54 10.24 -23.40 -30.07
C LYS A 54 10.34 -24.91 -29.89
N TRP A 55 10.01 -25.43 -28.70
CA TRP A 55 10.02 -26.88 -28.44
C TRP A 55 8.85 -27.59 -29.15
N ALA A 56 7.70 -26.92 -29.30
CA ALA A 56 6.58 -27.44 -30.08
C ALA A 56 6.91 -27.52 -31.57
N ASP A 57 7.55 -26.50 -32.15
CA ASP A 57 7.96 -26.48 -33.56
C ASP A 57 9.02 -27.55 -33.88
N ALA A 58 9.85 -27.91 -32.90
CA ALA A 58 10.79 -29.01 -32.99
C ALA A 58 10.14 -30.41 -32.88
N GLY A 59 8.83 -30.49 -32.61
CA GLY A 59 8.11 -31.74 -32.37
C GLY A 59 8.45 -32.41 -31.02
N GLU A 60 9.04 -31.66 -30.09
CA GLU A 60 9.56 -32.14 -28.80
C GLU A 60 8.83 -31.50 -27.60
N ALA A 61 7.59 -31.02 -27.78
CA ALA A 61 6.83 -30.27 -26.77
C ALA A 61 6.76 -30.98 -25.40
N ASP A 62 6.53 -32.29 -25.38
CA ASP A 62 6.42 -33.06 -24.14
C ASP A 62 7.76 -33.17 -23.39
N LEU A 63 8.88 -33.11 -24.11
CA LEU A 63 10.22 -33.22 -23.54
C LEU A 63 10.65 -31.93 -22.83
N LEU A 64 9.96 -30.81 -23.06
CA LEU A 64 10.20 -29.54 -22.34
C LEU A 64 9.96 -29.71 -20.84
N TYR A 65 8.89 -30.39 -20.46
CA TYR A 65 8.58 -30.62 -19.04
C TYR A 65 9.60 -31.55 -18.37
N GLU A 66 10.13 -32.53 -19.12
CA GLU A 66 11.22 -33.40 -18.64
C GLU A 66 12.52 -32.63 -18.50
N TRP A 67 12.82 -31.72 -19.44
CA TRP A 67 13.98 -30.84 -19.40
C TRP A 67 13.98 -29.95 -18.16
N VAL A 68 12.86 -29.29 -17.86
CA VAL A 68 12.76 -28.39 -16.70
C VAL A 68 12.94 -29.16 -15.39
N LYS A 69 12.35 -30.37 -15.30
CA LYS A 69 12.46 -31.20 -14.10
C LYS A 69 13.87 -31.80 -13.93
N ASN A 70 14.49 -32.22 -15.02
CA ASN A 70 15.83 -32.81 -15.00
C ASN A 70 16.49 -32.80 -16.40
N SER A 71 17.15 -31.70 -16.71
CA SER A 71 17.88 -31.47 -17.97
C SER A 71 18.97 -32.53 -18.21
N LYS A 72 19.70 -32.91 -17.16
CA LYS A 72 20.81 -33.88 -17.24
C LYS A 72 20.36 -35.25 -17.77
N THR A 73 19.22 -35.75 -17.31
CA THR A 73 18.68 -37.04 -17.79
C THR A 73 18.36 -37.00 -19.29
N LEU A 74 17.85 -35.87 -19.78
CA LEU A 74 17.46 -35.72 -21.18
C LEU A 74 18.68 -35.60 -22.11
N ILE A 75 19.75 -34.93 -21.65
CA ILE A 75 21.04 -34.82 -22.35
C ILE A 75 21.75 -36.18 -22.40
N ASP A 76 21.90 -36.83 -21.25
CA ASP A 76 22.62 -38.12 -21.14
C ASP A 76 21.87 -39.24 -21.91
N GLY A 77 20.54 -39.12 -22.03
CA GLY A 77 19.70 -40.03 -22.79
C GLY A 77 19.74 -39.84 -24.31
N GLY A 78 20.25 -38.70 -24.82
CA GLY A 78 20.37 -38.41 -26.25
C GLY A 78 19.04 -38.34 -27.03
N LYS A 79 17.92 -38.14 -26.33
CA LYS A 79 16.55 -38.26 -26.90
C LYS A 79 15.97 -36.96 -27.49
N SER A 80 16.59 -35.81 -27.23
CA SER A 80 16.11 -34.49 -27.67
C SER A 80 17.20 -33.74 -28.42
N GLN A 81 16.89 -33.28 -29.62
CA GLN A 81 17.78 -32.42 -30.40
C GLN A 81 17.90 -31.03 -29.77
N MET A 82 16.81 -30.54 -29.15
CA MET A 82 16.79 -29.26 -28.43
C MET A 82 17.71 -29.28 -27.19
N ALA A 83 17.65 -30.36 -26.41
CA ALA A 83 18.52 -30.57 -25.25
C ALA A 83 20.01 -30.62 -25.63
N LEU A 84 20.34 -31.24 -26.77
CA LEU A 84 21.71 -31.34 -27.27
C LEU A 84 22.22 -30.02 -27.85
N ALA A 85 21.36 -29.21 -28.47
CA ALA A 85 21.71 -27.87 -28.99
C ALA A 85 22.03 -26.86 -27.88
N ILE A 86 21.50 -27.08 -26.67
CA ILE A 86 21.72 -26.22 -25.50
C ILE A 86 22.92 -26.71 -24.67
N LYS A 87 23.59 -27.80 -25.05
CA LYS A 87 24.77 -28.35 -24.35
C LYS A 87 25.91 -27.34 -24.16
N ASP A 88 26.03 -26.37 -25.07
CA ASP A 88 27.04 -25.31 -25.02
C ASP A 88 26.74 -24.22 -23.98
N TYR A 89 25.47 -24.11 -23.55
CA TYR A 89 25.13 -23.45 -22.29
C TYR A 89 25.38 -24.47 -21.19
N ASP A 90 26.38 -24.20 -20.35
CA ASP A 90 26.91 -25.13 -19.36
C ASP A 90 25.80 -25.94 -18.65
N ALA A 91 25.59 -27.18 -19.10
CA ALA A 91 24.49 -28.04 -18.66
C ALA A 91 24.56 -28.37 -17.16
N SER A 92 25.69 -28.07 -16.50
CA SER A 92 25.85 -28.19 -15.06
C SER A 92 25.13 -27.11 -14.25
N VAL A 93 24.57 -26.08 -14.90
CA VAL A 93 24.02 -24.90 -14.24
C VAL A 93 22.51 -24.97 -14.00
N MET A 94 21.76 -25.84 -14.70
CA MET A 94 20.34 -26.09 -14.41
C MET A 94 20.19 -27.38 -13.62
N SER A 95 20.22 -27.28 -12.29
CA SER A 95 19.93 -28.40 -11.39
C SER A 95 18.47 -28.86 -11.53
N PRO A 96 18.13 -30.11 -11.14
CA PRO A 96 16.76 -30.61 -11.21
C PRO A 96 15.78 -29.70 -10.44
N GLN A 97 14.73 -29.24 -11.12
CA GLN A 97 13.74 -28.34 -10.53
C GLN A 97 12.55 -29.13 -9.97
N VAL A 98 12.15 -28.81 -8.74
CA VAL A 98 10.95 -29.38 -8.11
C VAL A 98 9.75 -28.51 -8.47
N VAL A 99 9.20 -28.75 -9.67
CA VAL A 99 8.04 -28.02 -10.23
C VAL A 99 7.06 -29.00 -10.90
N THR A 100 5.76 -28.68 -10.84
CA THR A 100 4.71 -29.42 -11.55
C THR A 100 4.58 -28.93 -13.00
N ASN A 101 3.92 -29.70 -13.88
CA ASN A 101 3.71 -29.25 -15.26
C ASN A 101 2.85 -27.97 -15.33
N ALA A 102 1.88 -27.84 -14.42
CA ALA A 102 1.05 -26.63 -14.31
C ALA A 102 1.87 -25.40 -13.90
N ASP A 103 2.85 -25.57 -12.99
CA ASP A 103 3.76 -24.48 -12.63
C ASP A 103 4.62 -24.04 -13.83
N VAL A 104 5.12 -25.00 -14.62
CA VAL A 104 5.91 -24.72 -15.83
C VAL A 104 5.08 -23.95 -16.85
N ASP A 105 3.83 -24.35 -17.07
CA ASP A 105 2.92 -23.65 -17.98
C ASP A 105 2.64 -22.22 -17.49
N ALA A 106 2.32 -22.04 -16.21
CA ALA A 106 2.07 -20.71 -15.63
C ALA A 106 3.28 -19.77 -15.76
N ILE A 107 4.49 -20.29 -15.51
CA ILE A 107 5.74 -19.54 -15.65
C ILE A 107 5.98 -19.12 -17.10
N LEU A 108 5.89 -20.06 -18.06
CA LEU A 108 6.16 -19.77 -19.46
C LEU A 108 5.10 -18.84 -20.06
N ASP A 109 3.83 -19.03 -19.70
CA ASP A 109 2.74 -18.16 -20.14
C ASP A 109 2.92 -16.72 -19.58
N PHE A 110 3.44 -16.56 -18.36
CA PHE A 110 3.84 -15.25 -17.83
C PHE A 110 4.99 -14.63 -18.63
N VAL A 111 6.08 -15.37 -18.85
CA VAL A 111 7.26 -14.88 -19.58
C VAL A 111 6.91 -14.46 -21.01
N ASP A 112 6.04 -15.22 -21.68
CA ASP A 112 5.61 -14.93 -23.06
C ASP A 112 4.79 -13.64 -23.16
N ASN A 113 3.96 -13.38 -22.15
CA ASN A 113 3.15 -12.18 -22.06
C ASN A 113 3.86 -10.99 -21.39
N TRP A 114 5.05 -11.21 -20.81
CA TRP A 114 5.82 -10.15 -20.19
C TRP A 114 6.30 -9.12 -21.23
N THR A 115 6.02 -7.86 -20.95
CA THR A 115 6.54 -6.71 -21.70
C THR A 115 7.45 -5.93 -20.76
N PRO A 116 8.60 -5.42 -21.27
CA PRO A 116 9.44 -4.57 -20.45
C PRO A 116 8.61 -3.38 -19.97
N PRO A 117 8.77 -2.95 -18.69
CA PRO A 117 8.24 -1.66 -18.29
C PRO A 117 8.74 -0.64 -19.31
N VAL A 118 7.84 0.23 -19.78
CA VAL A 118 8.14 1.25 -20.79
C VAL A 118 9.41 1.94 -20.33
N ALA A 119 10.52 1.65 -21.02
CA ALA A 119 11.74 2.43 -20.85
C ALA A 119 11.33 3.84 -21.22
N ASP A 120 11.54 4.81 -20.32
CA ASP A 120 11.25 6.23 -20.52
C ASP A 120 11.46 6.59 -21.99
N GLU A 121 10.35 6.64 -22.74
CA GLU A 121 10.39 7.25 -24.05
C GLU A 121 10.70 8.70 -23.74
N LYS A 122 11.88 9.12 -24.22
CA LYS A 122 12.37 10.49 -24.22
C LYS A 122 11.19 11.46 -24.19
N ALA A 123 11.12 12.20 -23.09
CA ALA A 123 10.11 13.21 -22.87
C ALA A 123 9.88 14.00 -24.16
N ASP A 124 8.66 13.88 -24.68
CA ASP A 124 8.14 14.84 -25.65
C ASP A 124 8.13 16.21 -24.93
N PRO A 125 8.86 17.23 -25.41
CA PRO A 125 9.04 18.51 -24.72
C PRO A 125 7.75 19.35 -24.63
N THR A 126 6.60 18.78 -24.99
CA THR A 126 5.27 19.37 -24.86
C THR A 126 4.40 18.76 -23.75
N SER A 127 4.87 17.74 -23.02
CA SER A 127 4.10 17.17 -21.91
C SER A 127 4.35 17.93 -20.60
N THR A 128 3.35 18.67 -20.12
CA THR A 128 3.32 19.34 -18.81
C THR A 128 2.98 18.39 -17.66
N ALA A 129 3.31 17.10 -17.76
CA ALA A 129 3.03 16.14 -16.69
C ALA A 129 4.15 16.19 -15.65
N GLU A 130 3.81 16.68 -14.45
CA GLU A 130 4.68 16.66 -13.27
C GLU A 130 5.13 15.22 -12.96
N PRO A 131 6.37 15.01 -12.48
CA PRO A 131 6.82 13.68 -12.08
C PRO A 131 5.93 13.15 -10.96
N GLU A 132 5.35 11.97 -11.17
CA GLU A 132 4.46 11.32 -10.21
C GLU A 132 5.26 10.96 -8.95
N VAL A 133 5.07 11.74 -7.88
CA VAL A 133 5.61 11.44 -6.55
C VAL A 133 4.90 10.19 -6.04
N VAL A 134 5.59 9.04 -6.10
CA VAL A 134 5.06 7.78 -5.56
C VAL A 134 5.17 7.83 -4.03
N LEU A 135 4.06 8.17 -3.37
CA LEU A 135 3.95 8.16 -1.91
C LEU A 135 4.04 6.71 -1.40
N LEU A 136 5.15 6.38 -0.74
CA LEU A 136 5.28 5.08 -0.07
C LEU A 136 4.41 5.06 1.20
N PRO A 137 3.56 4.02 1.39
CA PRO A 137 2.78 3.85 2.61
C PRO A 137 3.68 3.78 3.86
N ASN A 138 3.21 4.33 4.99
CA ASN A 138 3.90 4.21 6.27
C ASN A 138 3.68 2.81 6.87
N TYR A 139 4.53 1.86 6.48
CA TYR A 139 4.39 0.45 6.86
C TYR A 139 4.52 0.20 8.38
N GLU A 140 5.33 0.97 9.11
CA GLU A 140 5.47 0.81 10.57
C GLU A 140 4.18 1.15 11.32
N THR A 141 3.56 2.27 10.95
CA THR A 141 2.29 2.70 11.54
C THR A 141 1.17 1.73 11.15
N ASN A 142 1.13 1.33 9.87
CA ASN A 142 0.13 0.39 9.37
C ASN A 142 0.23 -0.97 10.06
N LEU A 143 1.43 -1.47 10.31
CA LEU A 143 1.63 -2.73 11.03
C LEU A 143 1.10 -2.66 12.47
N THR A 144 1.31 -1.53 13.16
CA THR A 144 0.78 -1.32 14.52
C THR A 144 -0.75 -1.33 14.54
N VAL A 145 -1.38 -0.61 13.60
CA VAL A 145 -2.84 -0.56 13.45
C VAL A 145 -3.39 -1.94 13.09
N PHE A 146 -2.71 -2.67 12.20
CA PHE A 146 -3.08 -4.04 11.82
C PHE A 146 -3.15 -4.96 13.03
N TYR A 147 -2.13 -4.97 13.90
CA TYR A 147 -2.14 -5.78 15.11
C TYR A 147 -3.29 -5.42 16.06
N ALA A 148 -3.58 -4.13 16.24
CA ALA A 148 -4.70 -3.70 17.07
C ALA A 148 -6.05 -4.19 16.52
N LEU A 149 -6.24 -4.15 15.21
CA LEU A 149 -7.45 -4.62 14.53
C LEU A 149 -7.59 -6.16 14.58
N VAL A 150 -6.48 -6.91 14.48
CA VAL A 150 -6.47 -8.37 14.64
C VAL A 150 -6.85 -8.76 16.07
N ILE A 151 -6.28 -8.10 17.08
CA ILE A 151 -6.62 -8.33 18.49
C ILE A 151 -8.11 -8.05 18.73
N THR A 152 -8.62 -6.94 18.19
CA THR A 152 -10.04 -6.58 18.28
C THR A 152 -10.93 -7.66 17.65
N ALA A 153 -10.56 -8.17 16.48
CA ALA A 153 -11.29 -9.25 15.82
C ALA A 153 -11.34 -10.52 16.67
N ILE A 154 -10.22 -10.90 17.30
CA ILE A 154 -10.15 -12.05 18.21
C ILE A 154 -11.09 -11.85 19.41
N ILE A 155 -11.10 -10.66 20.02
CA ILE A 155 -11.99 -10.35 21.15
C ILE A 155 -13.46 -10.47 20.72
N LEU A 156 -13.82 -9.94 19.55
CA LEU A 156 -15.18 -10.02 19.02
C LEU A 156 -15.59 -11.48 18.73
N LEU A 157 -14.69 -12.29 18.17
CA LEU A 157 -14.95 -13.72 17.94
C LEU A 157 -15.17 -14.48 19.25
N ILE A 158 -14.39 -14.18 20.29
CA ILE A 158 -14.60 -14.76 21.63
C ILE A 158 -15.96 -14.34 22.19
N ALA A 159 -16.33 -13.06 22.08
CA ALA A 159 -17.63 -12.56 22.54
C ALA A 159 -18.81 -13.25 21.80
N ILE A 160 -18.70 -13.41 20.48
CA ILE A 160 -19.66 -14.14 19.65
C ILE A 160 -19.76 -15.61 20.11
N ALA A 161 -18.63 -16.28 20.36
CA ALA A 161 -18.62 -17.65 20.84
C ALA A 161 -19.28 -17.80 22.22
N MET A 162 -18.99 -16.88 23.15
CA MET A 162 -19.61 -16.84 24.47
C MET A 162 -21.12 -16.61 24.38
N MET A 163 -21.56 -15.66 23.55
CA MET A 163 -22.99 -15.37 23.35
C MET A 163 -23.72 -16.53 22.69
N SER A 164 -23.09 -17.21 21.72
CA SER A 164 -23.60 -18.45 21.11
C SER A 164 -23.80 -19.53 22.17
N GLY A 165 -22.81 -19.70 23.06
CA GLY A 165 -22.89 -20.61 24.20
C GLY A 165 -24.04 -20.26 25.15
N ALA A 166 -24.22 -18.97 25.47
CA ALA A 166 -25.30 -18.49 26.33
C ALA A 166 -26.68 -18.74 25.72
N ILE A 167 -26.87 -18.44 24.42
CA ILE A 167 -28.12 -18.71 23.70
C ILE A 167 -28.45 -20.22 23.73
N LYS A 168 -27.47 -21.09 23.44
CA LYS A 168 -27.67 -22.55 23.47
C LYS A 168 -28.08 -23.05 24.86
N ARG A 169 -27.42 -22.57 25.92
CA ARG A 169 -27.76 -22.94 27.31
C ARG A 169 -29.14 -22.42 27.72
N PHE A 170 -29.50 -21.21 27.31
CA PHE A 170 -30.81 -20.62 27.61
C PHE A 170 -31.95 -21.39 26.93
N ILE A 171 -31.84 -21.66 25.62
CA ILE A 171 -32.83 -22.47 24.88
C ILE A 171 -32.89 -23.91 25.40
N GLY A 172 -31.76 -24.46 25.82
CA GLY A 172 -31.67 -25.80 26.40
C GLY A 172 -32.22 -25.93 27.82
N SER A 173 -32.47 -24.82 28.52
CA SER A 173 -32.94 -24.80 29.90
C SER A 173 -34.39 -25.28 30.01
N ASP A 174 -34.71 -25.94 31.13
CA ASP A 174 -36.06 -26.42 31.38
C ASP A 174 -37.06 -25.25 31.50
N TYR A 175 -36.60 -24.11 32.03
CA TYR A 175 -37.36 -22.86 32.06
C TYR A 175 -37.87 -22.42 30.68
N PHE A 176 -37.01 -22.41 29.66
CA PHE A 176 -37.38 -22.04 28.30
C PHE A 176 -38.36 -23.05 27.71
N LYS A 177 -38.08 -24.36 27.86
CA LYS A 177 -38.93 -25.44 27.32
C LYS A 177 -40.34 -25.45 27.92
N GLU A 178 -40.45 -25.32 29.25
CA GLU A 178 -41.73 -25.31 29.95
C GLU A 178 -42.60 -24.12 29.54
N ARG A 179 -42.00 -22.93 29.45
CA ARG A 179 -42.72 -21.71 29.08
C ARG A 179 -43.07 -21.68 27.59
N PHE A 180 -42.19 -22.17 26.72
CA PHE A 180 -42.47 -22.31 25.29
C PHE A 180 -43.62 -23.30 25.05
N ALA A 181 -43.64 -24.43 25.77
CA ALA A 181 -44.73 -25.41 25.70
C ALA A 181 -46.09 -24.83 26.15
N LYS A 182 -46.09 -23.90 27.13
CA LYS A 182 -47.32 -23.20 27.57
C LYS A 182 -47.88 -22.22 26.52
N MET A 183 -47.04 -21.65 25.66
CA MET A 183 -47.46 -20.72 24.60
C MET A 183 -48.00 -21.41 23.34
N ASN A 184 -47.61 -22.66 23.09
CA ASN A 184 -48.09 -23.47 21.97
C ASN A 184 -48.77 -24.77 22.48
N PRO A 185 -49.97 -24.68 23.08
CA PRO A 185 -50.66 -25.83 23.66
C PRO A 185 -51.24 -26.82 22.62
N ALA A 186 -51.11 -26.55 21.32
CA ALA A 186 -51.74 -27.35 20.25
C ALA A 186 -50.94 -28.57 19.77
N GLU A 187 -49.75 -28.87 20.34
CA GLU A 187 -48.92 -30.03 19.94
C GLU A 187 -48.64 -31.01 21.08
N THR A 188 -49.50 -31.05 22.10
CA THR A 188 -49.47 -32.08 23.14
C THR A 188 -50.44 -33.20 22.79
N GLU A 189 -50.14 -33.97 21.75
CA GLU A 189 -50.53 -35.39 21.55
C GLU A 189 -50.14 -35.83 20.13
N SER A 190 -48.89 -36.28 19.95
CA SER A 190 -48.50 -37.38 19.05
C SER A 190 -46.98 -37.48 18.91
N ASP A 191 -46.51 -38.68 19.22
CA ASP A 191 -45.36 -39.41 18.68
C ASP A 191 -43.93 -38.85 18.78
N GLU A 192 -43.10 -39.73 19.35
CA GLU A 192 -41.75 -39.57 19.86
C GLU A 192 -40.66 -39.42 18.78
N ASP A 193 -40.98 -39.36 17.49
CA ASP A 193 -39.99 -39.67 16.43
C ASP A 193 -39.72 -38.59 15.36
N SER A 194 -40.22 -37.36 15.50
CA SER A 194 -39.97 -36.29 14.50
C SER A 194 -39.33 -34.99 15.03
N LYS A 195 -39.06 -34.90 16.33
CA LYS A 195 -38.73 -33.66 17.06
C LYS A 195 -37.32 -33.08 16.85
N SER A 196 -36.70 -33.29 15.69
CA SER A 196 -35.40 -32.69 15.40
C SER A 196 -35.35 -31.78 14.16
N GLY A 197 -36.38 -31.77 13.30
CA GLY A 197 -36.33 -31.04 12.03
C GLY A 197 -36.47 -29.51 12.13
N GLY A 198 -37.43 -29.00 12.90
CA GLY A 198 -37.76 -27.56 12.93
C GLY A 198 -36.67 -26.68 13.55
N LEU A 199 -36.13 -27.11 14.70
CA LEU A 199 -35.05 -26.41 15.39
C LEU A 199 -33.71 -26.56 14.65
N LYS A 200 -33.43 -27.73 14.04
CA LYS A 200 -32.23 -27.93 13.22
C LYS A 200 -32.27 -27.12 11.93
N ASN A 201 -33.42 -26.97 11.28
CA ASN A 201 -33.55 -26.18 10.05
C ASN A 201 -33.40 -24.67 10.32
N LEU A 202 -33.83 -24.18 11.48
CA LEU A 202 -33.58 -22.79 11.89
C LEU A 202 -32.10 -22.53 12.16
N VAL A 203 -31.40 -23.51 12.75
CA VAL A 203 -29.94 -23.45 13.00
C VAL A 203 -29.14 -23.58 11.69
N LEU A 204 -29.59 -24.40 10.74
CA LEU A 204 -28.91 -24.64 9.46
C LEU A 204 -29.00 -23.45 8.51
N VAL A 205 -30.08 -22.67 8.56
CA VAL A 205 -30.23 -21.42 7.77
C VAL A 205 -29.35 -20.29 8.30
N ILE A 206 -28.90 -20.36 9.55
CA ILE A 206 -28.02 -19.34 10.18
C ILE A 206 -26.53 -19.60 9.92
N ILE A 207 -26.13 -20.83 9.59
CA ILE A 207 -24.72 -21.20 9.38
C ILE A 207 -24.30 -21.12 7.90
N GLY A 208 -25.26 -21.05 6.97
CA GLY A 208 -25.02 -21.31 5.54
C GLY A 208 -24.92 -20.10 4.59
N THR A 209 -24.50 -18.91 5.02
CA THR A 209 -24.33 -17.75 4.10
C THR A 209 -23.07 -16.92 4.33
N THR A 210 -21.92 -17.59 4.45
CA THR A 210 -20.62 -16.97 4.16
C THR A 210 -19.84 -17.86 3.19
N PHE A 211 -20.22 -17.80 1.92
CA PHE A 211 -19.25 -17.94 0.83
C PHE A 211 -18.94 -16.51 0.36
N ILE A 212 -18.01 -15.87 1.07
CA ILE A 212 -17.38 -14.65 0.60
C ILE A 212 -16.47 -15.08 -0.56
N ALA A 213 -16.60 -14.42 -1.71
CA ALA A 213 -15.71 -14.62 -2.84
C ALA A 213 -14.27 -14.31 -2.40
N ASN A 214 -13.37 -15.29 -2.55
CA ASN A 214 -11.95 -15.12 -2.32
C ASN A 214 -11.34 -14.28 -3.45
N SER A 215 -11.21 -12.99 -3.20
CA SER A 215 -10.12 -12.18 -3.74
C SER A 215 -9.29 -11.77 -2.53
N SER A 216 -8.44 -12.67 -2.06
CA SER A 216 -7.46 -12.35 -1.04
C SER A 216 -6.34 -11.57 -1.71
N ASN A 217 -6.27 -10.26 -1.47
CA ASN A 217 -4.97 -9.58 -1.49
C ASN A 217 -4.15 -10.30 -0.42
N ALA A 218 -3.10 -11.01 -0.84
CA ALA A 218 -2.21 -11.67 0.10
C ALA A 218 -1.39 -10.58 0.81
N LEU A 219 -1.27 -10.69 2.12
CA LEU A 219 -0.33 -9.88 2.89
C LEU A 219 1.08 -10.10 2.33
N ASP A 220 1.80 -9.03 2.06
CA ASP A 220 3.16 -9.10 1.52
C ASP A 220 4.18 -9.24 2.66
N PHE A 221 5.01 -10.29 2.56
CA PHE A 221 6.04 -10.60 3.53
C PHE A 221 7.41 -10.41 2.90
N LEU A 222 8.30 -9.67 3.57
CA LEU A 222 9.68 -9.51 3.13
C LEU A 222 10.49 -10.79 3.41
N GLN A 223 11.29 -11.22 2.43
CA GLN A 223 12.20 -12.35 2.64
C GLN A 223 13.43 -11.91 3.45
N PRO A 224 14.10 -12.84 4.16
CA PRO A 224 15.34 -12.53 4.88
C PRO A 224 16.40 -11.94 3.93
N GLY A 225 16.76 -10.67 4.13
CA GLY A 225 17.77 -9.96 3.34
C GLY A 225 17.23 -8.92 2.35
N GLU A 226 15.91 -8.81 2.18
CA GLU A 226 15.27 -7.80 1.30
C GLU A 226 14.90 -6.50 2.04
N ALA A 227 14.94 -6.50 3.38
CA ALA A 227 14.54 -5.34 4.17
C ALA A 227 15.57 -4.20 4.06
N VAL A 228 15.11 -3.04 3.61
CA VAL A 228 15.83 -1.77 3.77
C VAL A 228 15.76 -1.34 5.24
N ASP A 229 16.77 -0.62 5.74
CA ASP A 229 16.79 -0.12 7.13
C ASP A 229 15.48 0.62 7.47
N GLY A 230 14.75 0.11 8.46
CA GLY A 230 13.46 0.65 8.92
C GLY A 230 12.20 0.02 8.32
N GLN A 231 12.30 -0.98 7.44
CA GLN A 231 11.11 -1.68 6.91
C GLN A 231 10.70 -2.88 7.78
N PRO A 232 9.42 -2.99 8.18
CA PRO A 232 8.95 -4.13 8.95
C PRO A 232 8.82 -5.40 8.10
N TRP A 233 8.97 -6.57 8.73
CA TRP A 233 8.91 -7.88 8.09
C TRP A 233 7.57 -8.20 7.38
N LEU A 234 6.49 -7.51 7.77
CA LEU A 234 5.17 -7.60 7.16
C LEU A 234 4.79 -6.22 6.62
N LEU A 235 4.56 -6.15 5.31
CA LEU A 235 4.16 -4.94 4.61
C LEU A 235 2.63 -4.87 4.60
N VAL A 236 2.08 -3.98 5.43
CA VAL A 236 0.64 -3.77 5.50
C VAL A 236 0.28 -2.53 4.71
N GLU A 237 -0.54 -2.72 3.68
CA GLU A 237 -1.09 -1.62 2.89
C GLU A 237 -2.36 -1.04 3.54
N ASN A 238 -2.75 0.15 3.09
CA ASN A 238 -4.00 0.77 3.52
C ASN A 238 -5.23 -0.08 3.10
N SER A 239 -5.13 -0.79 1.97
CA SER A 239 -6.14 -1.73 1.47
C SER A 239 -6.39 -2.87 2.46
N ASP A 240 -5.33 -3.42 3.06
CA ASP A 240 -5.39 -4.47 4.08
C ASP A 240 -6.06 -3.97 5.36
N LEU A 241 -5.74 -2.73 5.78
CA LEU A 241 -6.37 -2.10 6.94
C LEU A 241 -7.87 -1.91 6.70
N TYR A 242 -8.28 -1.42 5.53
CA TYR A 242 -9.70 -1.26 5.22
C TYR A 242 -10.45 -2.58 5.17
N ALA A 243 -9.84 -3.63 4.61
CA ALA A 243 -10.42 -4.97 4.63
C ALA A 243 -10.64 -5.48 6.06
N LEU A 244 -9.64 -5.26 6.94
CA LEU A 244 -9.69 -5.71 8.32
C LEU A 244 -10.66 -4.88 9.18
N VAL A 245 -10.81 -3.58 8.91
CA VAL A 245 -11.88 -2.74 9.49
C VAL A 245 -13.24 -3.26 9.05
N GLY A 246 -13.44 -3.52 7.75
CA GLY A 246 -14.68 -4.09 7.23
C GLY A 246 -15.04 -5.41 7.89
N PHE A 247 -14.05 -6.28 8.09
CA PHE A 247 -14.21 -7.54 8.82
C PHE A 247 -14.64 -7.33 10.28
N ASN A 248 -14.01 -6.41 11.01
CA ASN A 248 -14.39 -6.08 12.38
C ASN A 248 -15.82 -5.50 12.47
N VAL A 249 -16.20 -4.61 11.54
CA VAL A 249 -17.56 -4.06 11.46
C VAL A 249 -18.60 -5.16 11.22
N LEU A 250 -18.29 -6.12 10.35
CA LEU A 250 -19.11 -7.30 10.13
C LEU A 250 -19.27 -8.12 11.42
N LEU A 251 -18.18 -8.39 12.16
CA LEU A 251 -18.23 -9.10 13.43
C LEU A 251 -19.09 -8.38 14.48
N VAL A 252 -18.99 -7.06 14.58
CA VAL A 252 -19.87 -6.24 15.44
C VAL A 252 -21.33 -6.39 15.01
N GLY A 253 -21.61 -6.33 13.71
CA GLY A 253 -22.95 -6.56 13.16
C GLY A 253 -23.52 -7.93 13.54
N VAL A 254 -22.71 -8.98 13.44
CA VAL A 254 -23.09 -10.35 13.88
C VAL A 254 -23.36 -10.39 15.37
N LEU A 255 -22.51 -9.78 16.20
CA LEU A 255 -22.69 -9.73 17.65
C LEU A 255 -23.99 -8.99 18.04
N LEU A 256 -24.28 -7.86 17.40
CA LEU A 256 -25.52 -7.10 17.62
C LEU A 256 -26.75 -7.87 17.14
N TYR A 257 -26.65 -8.59 16.02
CA TYR A 257 -27.72 -9.48 15.55
C TYR A 257 -27.98 -10.62 16.54
N MET A 258 -26.93 -11.26 17.06
CA MET A 258 -27.06 -12.30 18.09
C MET A 258 -27.66 -11.76 19.38
N ARG A 259 -27.27 -10.56 19.81
CA ARG A 259 -27.89 -9.87 20.95
C ARG A 259 -29.38 -9.62 20.70
N ARG A 260 -29.75 -9.14 19.51
CA ARG A 260 -31.16 -8.92 19.13
C ARG A 260 -31.95 -10.23 19.14
N LEU A 261 -31.39 -11.31 18.58
CA LEU A 261 -31.99 -12.64 18.62
C LEU A 261 -32.19 -13.13 20.05
N PHE A 262 -31.16 -13.01 20.90
CA PHE A 262 -31.26 -13.40 22.31
C PHE A 262 -32.38 -12.62 23.01
N ASN A 263 -32.46 -11.30 22.81
CA ASN A 263 -33.54 -10.48 23.38
C ASN A 263 -34.93 -10.92 22.89
N ASN A 264 -35.06 -11.27 21.61
CA ASN A 264 -36.33 -11.78 21.06
C ASN A 264 -36.71 -13.13 21.70
N PHE A 265 -35.74 -14.03 21.92
CA PHE A 265 -36.01 -15.29 22.63
C PHE A 265 -36.42 -15.04 24.08
N VAL A 266 -35.79 -14.10 24.76
CA VAL A 266 -36.17 -13.72 26.12
C VAL A 266 -37.57 -13.11 26.13
N SER A 267 -37.89 -12.21 25.21
CA SER A 267 -39.20 -11.53 25.17
C SER A 267 -40.36 -12.48 24.87
N MET A 268 -40.14 -13.55 24.09
CA MET A 268 -41.17 -14.58 23.92
C MET A 268 -41.56 -15.22 25.25
N VAL A 269 -40.59 -15.44 26.13
CA VAL A 269 -40.76 -16.22 27.36
C VAL A 269 -41.11 -15.33 28.57
N THR A 270 -40.98 -14.02 28.40
CA THR A 270 -41.27 -13.02 29.43
C THR A 270 -42.73 -12.57 29.27
N GLU A 271 -43.54 -12.72 30.33
CA GLU A 271 -44.94 -12.26 30.30
C GLU A 271 -45.01 -10.76 30.00
N GLU A 272 -45.78 -10.38 28.97
CA GLU A 272 -46.18 -8.98 28.77
C GLU A 272 -47.00 -8.55 29.98
N LYS A 273 -46.45 -7.64 30.79
CA LYS A 273 -47.27 -6.84 31.69
C LYS A 273 -48.20 -6.00 30.82
N THR A 274 -49.50 -6.14 31.05
CA THR A 274 -50.56 -5.42 30.34
C THR A 274 -50.23 -3.92 30.33
N PRO A 275 -50.12 -3.27 29.15
CA PRO A 275 -49.84 -1.84 29.11
C PRO A 275 -51.07 -1.09 29.62
N GLU A 276 -50.90 -0.27 30.66
CA GLU A 276 -51.82 0.85 30.89
C GLU A 276 -51.81 1.74 29.63
N GLU A 277 -52.98 2.23 29.22
CA GLU A 277 -53.22 3.07 28.05
C GLU A 277 -52.18 4.18 27.90
N ILE A 278 -51.35 4.10 26.86
CA ILE A 278 -50.34 5.12 26.58
C ILE A 278 -50.89 6.08 25.52
N LYS A 279 -51.11 7.34 25.93
CA LYS A 279 -51.48 8.47 25.07
C LYS A 279 -50.43 8.71 23.97
N GLU A 280 -50.90 9.22 22.84
CA GLU A 280 -50.21 9.36 21.54
C GLU A 280 -48.91 10.21 21.55
N ASP A 281 -48.61 10.90 22.65
CA ASP A 281 -47.36 11.67 22.85
C ASP A 281 -46.11 10.81 23.10
N ALA A 282 -46.28 9.50 23.26
CA ALA A 282 -45.29 8.63 23.89
C ALA A 282 -44.01 8.30 23.08
N VAL A 283 -44.03 8.48 21.76
CA VAL A 283 -42.93 8.02 20.90
C VAL A 283 -41.76 9.01 20.85
N VAL A 284 -42.00 10.30 21.09
CA VAL A 284 -40.93 11.33 21.24
C VAL A 284 -40.44 11.44 22.69
N THR A 285 -41.20 10.96 23.67
CA THR A 285 -40.94 11.22 25.10
C THR A 285 -39.87 10.36 25.76
N LYS A 286 -39.63 9.11 25.35
CA LYS A 286 -38.82 8.23 26.21
C LYS A 286 -37.32 8.49 26.12
N VAL A 287 -36.81 8.73 24.90
CA VAL A 287 -35.39 9.03 24.68
C VAL A 287 -35.05 10.44 25.16
N ASN A 288 -35.89 11.43 24.84
CA ASN A 288 -35.70 12.80 25.32
C ASN A 288 -35.75 12.86 26.84
N LYS A 289 -36.72 12.21 27.49
CA LYS A 289 -36.78 12.17 28.96
C LYS A 289 -35.55 11.52 29.61
N ILE A 290 -35.00 10.46 29.01
CA ILE A 290 -33.75 9.82 29.49
C ILE A 290 -32.53 10.72 29.29
N LEU A 291 -32.48 11.48 28.20
CA LEU A 291 -31.34 12.34 27.89
C LEU A 291 -31.39 13.65 28.68
N THR A 292 -32.57 14.24 28.88
CA THR A 292 -32.72 15.60 29.42
C THR A 292 -33.22 15.66 30.85
N ASP A 293 -33.83 14.59 31.39
CA ASP A 293 -34.41 14.52 32.75
C ASP A 293 -35.26 15.77 33.12
N ALA A 294 -35.89 16.40 32.13
CA ALA A 294 -36.59 17.66 32.32
C ALA A 294 -37.97 17.43 32.96
N VAL A 295 -38.28 18.25 33.96
CA VAL A 295 -39.63 18.36 34.54
C VAL A 295 -40.59 18.96 33.51
N ALA A 296 -41.84 18.47 33.48
CA ALA A 296 -42.85 18.96 32.55
C ALA A 296 -43.30 20.39 32.93
N ILE A 297 -43.73 21.19 31.94
CA ILE A 297 -44.06 22.61 32.11
C ILE A 297 -45.16 22.80 33.16
N GLU A 298 -46.15 21.92 33.19
CA GLU A 298 -47.22 21.92 34.19
C GLU A 298 -46.75 21.73 35.64
N ASP A 299 -45.58 21.13 35.84
CA ASP A 299 -45.01 20.80 37.16
C ASP A 299 -43.85 21.73 37.54
N GLU A 300 -43.47 22.70 36.71
CA GLU A 300 -42.32 23.61 36.94
C GLU A 300 -42.45 24.45 38.22
N GLU A 301 -43.68 24.75 38.66
CA GLU A 301 -43.92 25.47 39.91
C GLU A 301 -43.34 24.72 41.13
N THR A 302 -43.26 23.39 41.05
CA THR A 302 -42.75 22.55 42.15
C THR A 302 -41.23 22.66 42.36
N ILE A 303 -40.49 23.07 41.32
CA ILE A 303 -39.03 23.23 41.34
C ILE A 303 -38.59 24.70 41.24
N LEU A 304 -39.53 25.64 41.35
CA LEU A 304 -39.23 27.06 41.25
C LEU A 304 -38.55 27.55 42.53
N LEU A 305 -37.40 28.21 42.39
CA LEU A 305 -36.69 28.81 43.52
C LEU A 305 -37.47 30.01 44.07
N HIS A 306 -37.38 30.21 45.39
CA HIS A 306 -38.18 31.22 46.11
C HIS A 306 -37.71 32.68 45.91
N HIS A 307 -36.61 32.91 45.21
CA HIS A 307 -36.05 34.24 44.99
C HIS A 307 -36.28 34.68 43.55
N GLU A 308 -36.56 35.97 43.37
CA GLU A 308 -36.77 36.60 42.08
C GLU A 308 -35.77 37.75 41.92
N TYR A 309 -35.08 37.77 40.78
CA TYR A 309 -34.11 38.80 40.44
C TYR A 309 -34.58 39.50 39.16
N ASP A 310 -35.04 40.74 39.27
CA ASP A 310 -35.43 41.58 38.11
C ASP A 310 -36.45 40.89 37.17
N GLY A 311 -37.48 40.26 37.75
CA GLY A 311 -38.49 39.52 36.98
C GLY A 311 -38.08 38.13 36.51
N ILE A 312 -36.82 37.72 36.71
CA ILE A 312 -36.30 36.40 36.36
C ILE A 312 -36.38 35.47 37.58
N ARG A 313 -36.93 34.28 37.37
CA ARG A 313 -37.00 33.19 38.34
C ARG A 313 -36.26 31.99 37.81
N GLU A 314 -35.65 31.24 38.71
CA GLU A 314 -34.79 30.11 38.38
C GLU A 314 -35.47 28.80 38.78
N LEU A 315 -35.28 27.77 37.94
CA LEU A 315 -35.76 26.41 38.19
C LEU A 315 -34.61 25.56 38.75
N ASP A 316 -34.87 24.82 39.83
CA ASP A 316 -33.93 23.86 40.41
C ASP A 316 -34.03 22.51 39.66
N ASN A 317 -33.63 22.52 38.38
CA ASN A 317 -33.67 21.34 37.53
C ASN A 317 -32.35 20.54 37.60
N ASN A 318 -32.44 19.21 37.45
CA ASN A 318 -31.25 18.39 37.33
C ASN A 318 -30.47 18.73 36.06
N LEU A 319 -29.14 18.59 36.12
CA LEU A 319 -28.30 18.70 34.93
C LEU A 319 -28.69 17.60 33.92
N PRO A 320 -28.86 17.93 32.63
CA PRO A 320 -29.22 16.93 31.63
C PRO A 320 -28.23 15.76 31.64
N PRO A 321 -28.68 14.50 31.80
CA PRO A 321 -27.80 13.34 31.81
C PRO A 321 -26.82 13.29 30.64
N TRP A 322 -27.25 13.66 29.42
CA TRP A 322 -26.35 13.71 28.26
C TRP A 322 -25.17 14.69 28.47
N TRP A 323 -25.44 15.85 29.09
CA TRP A 323 -24.44 16.88 29.35
C TRP A 323 -23.45 16.41 30.42
N VAL A 324 -23.95 15.76 31.47
CA VAL A 324 -23.12 15.17 32.54
C VAL A 324 -22.22 14.06 31.97
N TRP A 325 -22.76 13.17 31.15
CA TRP A 325 -21.98 12.12 30.49
C TRP A 325 -20.92 12.69 29.54
N MET A 326 -21.24 13.74 28.78
CA MET A 326 -20.26 14.46 27.97
C MET A 326 -19.16 15.08 28.83
N PHE A 327 -19.52 15.72 29.95
CA PHE A 327 -18.57 16.29 30.88
C PHE A 327 -17.61 15.22 31.41
N TYR A 328 -18.11 14.08 31.89
CA TYR A 328 -17.25 12.95 32.28
C TYR A 328 -16.44 12.38 31.11
N GLY A 329 -17.00 12.35 29.91
CA GLY A 329 -16.29 11.97 28.69
C GLY A 329 -15.06 12.85 28.44
N THR A 330 -15.18 14.18 28.60
CA THR A 330 -14.03 15.09 28.46
C THR A 330 -12.95 14.86 29.52
N ILE A 331 -13.34 14.49 30.74
CA ILE A 331 -12.38 14.14 31.81
C ILE A 331 -11.62 12.87 31.45
N ILE A 332 -12.32 11.82 31.02
CA ILE A 332 -11.71 10.55 30.60
C ILE A 332 -10.78 10.78 29.40
N PHE A 333 -11.23 11.55 28.40
CA PHE A 333 -10.40 11.93 27.26
C PHE A 333 -9.14 12.67 27.70
N GLY A 334 -9.24 13.63 28.61
CA GLY A 334 -8.10 14.35 29.15
C GLY A 334 -7.09 13.45 29.86
N ILE A 335 -7.57 12.47 30.64
CA ILE A 335 -6.71 11.45 31.27
C ILE A 335 -5.99 10.64 30.20
N ILE A 336 -6.72 10.10 29.22
CA ILE A 336 -6.12 9.31 28.12
C ILE A 336 -5.08 10.14 27.35
N TYR A 337 -5.39 11.40 27.06
CA TYR A 337 -4.50 12.32 26.36
C TYR A 337 -3.18 12.53 27.11
N ILE A 338 -3.25 12.84 28.41
CA ILE A 338 -2.05 13.02 29.25
C ILE A 338 -1.24 11.73 29.29
N PHE A 339 -1.89 10.58 29.45
CA PHE A 339 -1.19 9.30 29.47
C PHE A 339 -0.51 8.99 28.13
N ASN A 340 -1.17 9.23 27.00
CA ASN A 340 -0.60 8.99 25.68
C ASN A 340 0.60 9.90 25.37
N TYR A 341 0.42 11.22 25.48
CA TYR A 341 1.42 12.20 25.03
C TYR A 341 2.50 12.52 26.06
N HIS A 342 2.20 12.49 27.37
CA HIS A 342 3.13 12.95 28.40
C HIS A 342 3.70 11.85 29.30
N ILE A 343 2.99 10.73 29.48
CA ILE A 343 3.45 9.65 30.39
C ILE A 343 4.05 8.49 29.60
N LEU A 344 3.31 7.94 28.64
CA LEU A 344 3.72 6.79 27.83
C LEU A 344 4.55 7.18 26.62
N GLY A 345 4.37 8.41 26.10
CA GLY A 345 5.11 8.91 24.93
C GLY A 345 4.81 8.11 23.65
N THR A 346 3.61 7.53 23.55
CA THR A 346 3.22 6.69 22.41
C THR A 346 2.77 7.50 21.18
N SER A 347 2.70 8.83 21.28
CA SER A 347 2.39 9.72 20.16
C SER A 347 3.27 10.96 20.20
N ASP A 348 3.68 11.41 19.02
CA ASP A 348 4.62 12.51 18.86
C ASP A 348 4.02 13.84 19.37
N LEU A 349 4.79 14.59 20.15
CA LEU A 349 4.45 15.96 20.52
C LEU A 349 4.65 16.90 19.32
N GLN A 350 4.06 18.10 19.38
CA GLN A 350 4.06 19.05 18.25
C GLN A 350 5.46 19.33 17.64
N ILE A 351 6.51 19.37 18.46
CA ILE A 351 7.87 19.67 17.98
C ILE A 351 8.45 18.47 17.25
N GLU A 352 8.31 17.27 17.81
CA GLU A 352 8.79 16.03 17.20
C GLU A 352 8.03 15.71 15.91
N ALA A 353 6.71 15.92 15.90
CA ALA A 353 5.90 15.82 14.70
C ALA A 353 6.35 16.81 13.61
N TYR A 354 6.64 18.05 13.99
CA TYR A 354 7.18 19.06 13.07
C TYR A 354 8.55 18.68 12.51
N GLU A 355 9.47 18.23 13.36
CA GLU A 355 10.81 17.80 12.92
C GLU A 355 10.73 16.63 11.93
N LYS A 356 9.81 15.69 12.18
CA LYS A 356 9.54 14.56 11.29
C LYS A 356 8.96 15.01 9.94
N GLU A 357 8.01 15.95 9.94
CA GLU A 357 7.44 16.53 8.71
C GLU A 357 8.49 17.32 7.92
N VAL A 358 9.32 18.13 8.58
CA VAL A 358 10.40 18.88 7.93
C VAL A 358 11.42 17.93 7.30
N LYS A 359 11.83 16.88 8.03
CA LYS A 359 12.75 15.88 7.50
C LYS A 359 12.19 15.18 6.26
N GLN A 360 10.90 14.86 6.28
CA GLN A 360 10.22 14.28 5.12
C GLN A 360 10.18 15.27 3.94
N ALA A 361 9.84 16.53 4.20
CA ALA A 361 9.85 17.59 3.19
C ALA A 361 11.25 17.87 2.61
N GLU A 362 12.31 17.73 3.40
CA GLU A 362 13.70 17.84 2.93
C GLU A 362 14.04 16.71 1.96
N ILE A 363 13.65 15.47 2.27
CA ILE A 363 13.84 14.31 1.38
C ILE A 363 13.07 14.53 0.07
N GLU A 364 11.83 14.97 0.14
CA GLU A 364 11.00 15.25 -1.04
C GLU A 364 11.56 16.40 -1.88
N LYS A 365 12.04 17.46 -1.22
CA LYS A 365 12.71 18.59 -1.88
C LYS A 365 14.00 18.13 -2.56
N GLU A 366 14.82 17.32 -1.90
CA GLU A 366 16.05 16.78 -2.49
C GLU A 366 15.73 15.88 -3.70
N ALA A 367 14.72 15.02 -3.57
CA ALA A 367 14.25 14.18 -4.68
C ALA A 367 13.75 15.04 -5.86
N TYR A 368 12.98 16.10 -5.59
CA TYR A 368 12.53 17.05 -6.59
C TYR A 368 13.70 17.79 -7.24
N LEU A 369 14.65 18.30 -6.46
CA LEU A 369 15.83 18.98 -6.99
C LEU A 369 16.68 18.03 -7.83
N LYS A 370 16.85 16.78 -7.42
CA LYS A 370 17.54 15.75 -8.19
C LYS A 370 16.81 15.41 -9.49
N ALA A 371 15.48 15.34 -9.47
CA ALA A 371 14.67 15.12 -10.66
C ALA A 371 14.76 16.31 -11.63
N MET A 372 14.67 17.54 -11.12
CA MET A 372 14.81 18.76 -11.92
C MET A 372 16.25 18.94 -12.42
N ALA A 373 17.24 18.52 -11.63
CA ALA A 373 18.64 18.47 -12.03
C ALA A 373 18.89 17.51 -13.19
N MET A 374 17.94 16.65 -13.57
CA MET A 374 18.06 15.80 -14.77
C MET A 374 17.49 16.47 -16.04
N ASN A 375 16.87 17.64 -15.93
CA ASN A 375 16.23 18.36 -17.05
C ASN A 375 17.07 19.55 -17.58
N ILE A 376 18.33 19.68 -17.16
CA ILE A 376 19.22 20.74 -17.66
C ILE A 376 19.98 20.24 -18.88
N ASP A 377 19.99 21.03 -19.95
CA ASP A 377 20.72 20.75 -21.18
C ASP A 377 21.36 22.04 -21.72
N GLU A 378 22.08 21.94 -22.85
CA GLU A 378 22.69 23.10 -23.49
C GLU A 378 21.70 24.20 -23.90
N THR A 379 20.39 23.97 -23.91
CA THR A 379 19.40 24.99 -24.31
C THR A 379 18.89 25.83 -23.15
N ASN A 380 18.96 25.31 -21.92
CA ASN A 380 18.43 25.96 -20.71
C ASN A 380 19.50 26.20 -19.63
N ALA A 381 20.75 25.75 -19.84
CA ALA A 381 21.87 26.04 -18.96
C ALA A 381 22.10 27.56 -18.83
N VAL A 382 22.15 28.03 -17.58
CA VAL A 382 22.48 29.41 -17.20
C VAL A 382 23.78 29.48 -16.43
N GLN A 383 24.53 30.57 -16.56
CA GLN A 383 25.76 30.75 -15.79
C GLN A 383 25.43 30.95 -14.31
N MET A 384 25.99 30.08 -13.46
CA MET A 384 25.80 30.15 -12.01
C MET A 384 26.89 31.03 -11.38
N THR A 385 26.49 32.11 -10.72
CA THR A 385 27.43 33.06 -10.09
C THR A 385 27.49 32.94 -8.57
N ASP A 386 26.64 32.11 -7.97
CA ASP A 386 26.59 31.92 -6.52
C ASP A 386 27.85 31.19 -6.02
N ALA A 387 28.40 31.67 -4.90
CA ALA A 387 29.66 31.15 -4.35
C ALA A 387 29.60 29.66 -4.00
N ALA A 388 28.42 29.15 -3.64
CA ALA A 388 28.21 27.74 -3.35
C ALA A 388 28.37 26.88 -4.62
N ASP A 389 27.77 27.31 -5.73
CA ASP A 389 27.85 26.61 -7.03
C ASP A 389 29.25 26.66 -7.63
N LEU A 390 29.92 27.81 -7.53
CA LEU A 390 31.32 27.93 -7.97
C LEU A 390 32.26 27.07 -7.13
N THR A 391 31.99 26.93 -5.82
CA THR A 391 32.77 26.05 -4.94
C THR A 391 32.55 24.57 -5.28
N ALA A 392 31.30 24.18 -5.57
CA ALA A 392 30.98 22.82 -6.03
C ALA A 392 31.63 22.53 -7.38
N GLY A 393 31.50 23.45 -8.35
CA GLY A 393 32.13 23.38 -9.66
C GLY A 393 33.65 23.26 -9.58
N LYS A 394 34.30 24.02 -8.70
CA LYS A 394 35.74 23.90 -8.44
C LYS A 394 36.14 22.50 -7.97
N LYS A 395 35.42 21.94 -7.00
CA LYS A 395 35.69 20.59 -6.48
C LYS A 395 35.53 19.52 -7.56
N LEU A 396 34.50 19.67 -8.41
CA LEU A 396 34.27 18.77 -9.53
C LEU A 396 35.36 18.90 -10.60
N PHE A 397 35.83 20.12 -10.88
CA PHE A 397 36.95 20.39 -11.77
C PHE A 397 38.24 19.76 -11.26
N GLU A 398 38.54 19.91 -9.96
CA GLU A 398 39.69 19.28 -9.29
C GLU A 398 39.67 17.75 -9.40
N ALA A 399 38.49 17.14 -9.29
CA ALA A 399 38.33 15.70 -9.36
C ALA A 399 38.41 15.13 -10.80
N ASN A 400 37.94 15.87 -11.80
CA ASN A 400 37.68 15.31 -13.13
C ASN A 400 38.47 15.96 -14.28
N CYS A 401 38.87 17.23 -14.15
CA CYS A 401 39.36 18.04 -15.27
C CYS A 401 40.85 18.40 -15.15
N VAL A 402 41.38 18.48 -13.93
CA VAL A 402 42.77 18.92 -13.64
C VAL A 402 43.83 18.06 -14.30
N THR A 403 43.59 16.76 -14.51
CA THR A 403 44.55 15.87 -15.18
C THR A 403 44.93 16.36 -16.58
N CYS A 404 43.99 16.98 -17.30
CA CYS A 404 44.22 17.48 -18.66
C CYS A 404 44.40 19.00 -18.71
N HIS A 405 43.66 19.75 -17.88
CA HIS A 405 43.62 21.21 -17.90
C HIS A 405 44.43 21.89 -16.79
N SER A 406 45.12 21.11 -15.95
CA SER A 406 45.90 21.58 -14.79
C SER A 406 45.04 22.29 -13.73
N ALA A 407 45.62 22.52 -12.54
CA ALA A 407 44.87 23.00 -11.36
C ALA A 407 44.25 24.39 -11.57
N ASN A 408 44.93 25.26 -12.32
CA ASN A 408 44.46 26.62 -12.58
C ASN A 408 43.74 26.75 -13.94
N GLY A 409 43.49 25.65 -14.67
CA GLY A 409 42.92 25.72 -16.02
C GLY A 409 43.91 26.12 -17.13
N GLU A 410 45.17 26.34 -16.80
CA GLU A 410 46.28 26.73 -17.69
C GLU A 410 46.55 25.76 -18.86
N GLY A 411 46.00 24.54 -18.81
CA GLY A 411 46.13 23.56 -19.89
C GLY A 411 47.46 22.80 -19.85
N ASN A 412 47.40 21.50 -20.13
CA ASN A 412 48.59 20.66 -20.35
C ASN A 412 48.34 19.77 -21.56
N ILE A 413 47.56 18.70 -21.37
CA ILE A 413 47.08 17.84 -22.46
C ILE A 413 45.92 18.52 -23.19
N GLY A 414 45.06 19.22 -22.43
CA GLY A 414 43.96 20.04 -22.94
C GLY A 414 44.35 21.50 -23.18
N PRO A 415 43.48 22.28 -23.84
CA PRO A 415 43.66 23.72 -24.03
C PRO A 415 43.68 24.47 -22.69
N ASN A 416 44.23 25.69 -22.74
CA ASN A 416 44.10 26.65 -21.65
C ASN A 416 42.64 27.13 -21.61
N LEU A 417 41.98 26.96 -20.47
CA LEU A 417 40.58 27.33 -20.25
C LEU A 417 40.43 28.75 -19.68
N THR A 418 41.54 29.42 -19.40
CA THR A 418 41.59 30.76 -18.81
C THR A 418 41.96 31.83 -19.83
N ASP A 419 42.35 31.43 -21.03
CA ASP A 419 42.56 32.34 -22.13
C ASP A 419 41.22 32.69 -22.80
N LYS A 420 41.22 33.75 -23.60
CA LYS A 420 40.04 34.24 -24.32
C LYS A 420 39.87 33.57 -25.69
N SER A 421 40.46 32.40 -25.90
CA SER A 421 40.47 31.70 -27.18
C SER A 421 39.81 30.35 -27.07
N TRP A 422 38.66 30.21 -27.73
CA TRP A 422 37.77 29.07 -27.60
C TRP A 422 37.69 28.27 -28.90
N ILE A 423 37.60 26.95 -28.77
CA ILE A 423 37.50 26.01 -29.91
C ILE A 423 36.05 25.75 -30.29
N TYR A 424 35.18 25.61 -29.28
CA TYR A 424 33.80 25.13 -29.46
C TYR A 424 32.73 26.14 -29.02
N GLY A 425 33.14 27.34 -28.60
CA GLY A 425 32.29 28.41 -28.08
C GLY A 425 32.64 28.76 -26.63
N TYR A 426 32.31 29.99 -26.23
CA TYR A 426 32.63 30.57 -24.91
C TYR A 426 31.38 30.80 -24.05
N ASP A 427 30.18 30.69 -24.63
CA ASP A 427 28.93 30.81 -23.88
C ASP A 427 28.67 29.55 -23.03
N ILE A 428 27.85 29.72 -22.00
CA ILE A 428 27.54 28.64 -21.03
C ILE A 428 26.99 27.38 -21.72
N ALA A 429 26.17 27.54 -22.77
CA ALA A 429 25.58 26.42 -23.51
C ALA A 429 26.65 25.63 -24.27
N SER A 430 27.59 26.31 -24.92
CA SER A 430 28.71 25.70 -25.64
C SER A 430 29.67 24.95 -24.70
N ILE A 431 30.01 25.55 -23.56
CA ILE A 431 30.88 24.93 -22.56
C ILE A 431 30.18 23.72 -21.94
N TYR A 432 28.91 23.86 -21.55
CA TYR A 432 28.07 22.79 -21.02
C TYR A 432 28.04 21.59 -21.97
N LYS A 433 27.76 21.84 -23.25
CA LYS A 433 27.72 20.81 -24.29
C LYS A 433 29.05 20.09 -24.45
N THR A 434 30.16 20.84 -24.42
CA THR A 434 31.52 20.29 -24.55
C THR A 434 31.86 19.37 -23.38
N ILE A 435 31.47 19.75 -22.16
CA ILE A 435 31.68 18.90 -20.98
C ILE A 435 30.79 17.67 -21.03
N ARG A 436 29.50 17.83 -21.37
CA ARG A 436 28.52 16.74 -21.44
C ARG A 436 28.93 15.69 -22.47
N ALA A 437 29.04 16.09 -23.73
CA ALA A 437 29.24 15.20 -24.87
C ALA A 437 30.72 14.93 -25.22
N GLY A 438 31.66 15.64 -24.60
CA GLY A 438 33.09 15.56 -24.91
C GLY A 438 33.47 16.25 -26.22
N SER A 439 34.73 16.08 -26.63
CA SER A 439 35.26 16.65 -27.88
C SER A 439 34.98 15.74 -29.08
N PRO A 440 34.62 16.27 -30.27
CA PRO A 440 34.35 15.49 -31.49
C PRO A 440 35.47 14.51 -31.93
N ASN A 441 36.71 14.73 -31.48
CA ASN A 441 37.86 13.87 -31.80
C ASN A 441 38.30 12.99 -30.62
N ASN A 442 37.46 12.79 -29.60
CA ASN A 442 37.76 12.05 -28.37
C ASN A 442 39.00 12.57 -27.58
N LYS A 443 39.40 13.83 -27.80
CA LYS A 443 40.50 14.45 -27.04
C LYS A 443 40.10 14.80 -25.60
N MET A 444 38.82 15.05 -25.40
CA MET A 444 38.17 15.18 -24.10
C MET A 444 37.07 14.12 -24.01
N PRO A 445 37.07 13.25 -22.98
CA PRO A 445 36.02 12.24 -22.80
C PRO A 445 34.67 12.89 -22.49
N GLU A 446 33.57 12.19 -22.77
CA GLU A 446 32.26 12.60 -22.28
C GLU A 446 32.20 12.49 -20.74
N HIS A 447 31.45 13.40 -20.12
CA HIS A 447 31.24 13.40 -18.68
C HIS A 447 29.77 13.17 -18.28
N GLU A 448 28.84 13.04 -19.23
CA GLU A 448 27.41 12.77 -18.98
C GLU A 448 27.17 11.47 -18.19
N SER A 449 28.04 10.47 -18.32
CA SER A 449 27.98 9.21 -17.56
C SER A 449 28.52 9.32 -16.13
N LYS A 450 29.18 10.43 -15.77
CA LYS A 450 29.85 10.63 -14.48
C LYS A 450 29.31 11.80 -13.67
N LEU A 451 28.79 12.82 -14.34
CA LEU A 451 28.28 14.06 -13.76
C LEU A 451 26.83 14.23 -14.16
N ASN A 452 25.99 14.63 -13.20
CA ASN A 452 24.61 15.02 -13.51
C ASN A 452 24.56 16.40 -14.19
N PRO A 453 23.45 16.78 -14.85
CA PRO A 453 23.36 18.06 -15.55
C PRO A 453 23.67 19.30 -14.70
N VAL A 454 23.23 19.37 -13.43
CA VAL A 454 23.58 20.49 -12.54
C VAL A 454 25.08 20.53 -12.27
N GLU A 455 25.71 19.38 -12.03
CA GLU A 455 27.16 19.28 -11.82
C GLU A 455 27.95 19.74 -13.07
N ILE A 456 27.48 19.39 -14.27
CA ILE A 456 28.06 19.87 -15.53
C ILE A 456 27.94 21.39 -15.63
N GLN A 457 26.78 21.95 -15.30
CA GLN A 457 26.54 23.40 -15.29
C GLN A 457 27.40 24.13 -14.26
N GLN A 458 27.60 23.54 -13.07
CA GLN A 458 28.48 24.08 -12.03
C GLN A 458 29.94 24.10 -12.48
N VAL A 459 30.42 23.02 -13.11
CA VAL A 459 31.78 22.99 -13.69
C VAL A 459 31.93 24.01 -14.81
N ALA A 460 30.95 24.09 -15.71
CA ALA A 460 30.96 25.06 -16.81
C ALA A 460 31.04 26.51 -16.28
N SER A 461 30.21 26.83 -15.28
CA SER A 461 30.18 28.15 -14.64
C SER A 461 31.48 28.46 -13.90
N PHE A 462 32.08 27.46 -13.23
CA PHE A 462 33.38 27.61 -12.60
C PHE A 462 34.48 27.90 -13.63
N VAL A 463 34.52 27.19 -14.75
CA VAL A 463 35.48 27.42 -15.84
C VAL A 463 35.38 28.85 -16.36
N MET A 464 34.17 29.37 -16.60
CA MET A 464 33.96 30.76 -17.00
C MET A 464 34.40 31.80 -15.94
N SER A 465 34.52 31.40 -14.68
CA SER A 465 34.96 32.27 -13.58
C SER A 465 36.46 32.26 -13.33
N LEU A 466 37.22 31.41 -14.04
CA LEU A 466 38.65 31.24 -13.80
C LEU A 466 39.42 32.52 -14.17
N PRO A 467 40.35 32.98 -13.31
CA PRO A 467 41.25 34.06 -13.67
C PRO A 467 42.28 33.57 -14.70
N TYR A 468 42.76 34.48 -15.55
CA TYR A 468 43.83 34.18 -16.51
C TYR A 468 45.07 33.58 -15.83
N ALA A 469 45.55 32.47 -16.38
CA ALA A 469 46.80 31.81 -16.00
C ALA A 469 47.68 31.59 -17.24
N GLU A 470 48.98 31.87 -17.09
CA GLU A 470 49.96 31.62 -18.15
C GLU A 470 50.14 30.10 -18.33
N GLY A 471 49.91 29.62 -19.55
CA GLY A 471 49.81 28.18 -19.82
C GLY A 471 50.05 27.82 -21.28
N ASN A 472 49.31 26.84 -21.80
CA ASN A 472 49.35 26.47 -23.21
C ASN A 472 49.06 27.68 -24.12
N ALA A 473 49.68 27.73 -25.29
CA ALA A 473 49.42 28.78 -26.28
C ALA A 473 47.93 28.76 -26.70
N PRO A 474 47.34 29.91 -27.05
CA PRO A 474 45.93 30.01 -27.41
C PRO A 474 45.52 29.03 -28.51
N GLN A 475 44.47 28.26 -28.25
CA GLN A 475 43.96 27.23 -29.13
C GLN A 475 42.49 27.52 -29.43
N GLY A 476 42.19 27.97 -30.64
CA GLY A 476 40.82 28.26 -31.06
C GLY A 476 40.75 29.42 -32.03
N ASP A 477 39.75 29.39 -32.89
CA ASP A 477 39.48 30.47 -33.85
C ASP A 477 38.44 31.48 -33.32
N ILE A 478 37.79 31.17 -32.19
CA ILE A 478 36.79 32.01 -31.56
C ILE A 478 37.48 32.81 -30.47
N ILE A 479 37.53 34.14 -30.62
CA ILE A 479 38.13 35.03 -29.62
C ILE A 479 37.00 35.74 -28.88
N GLU A 480 37.02 35.64 -27.56
CA GLU A 480 36.12 36.39 -26.68
C GLU A 480 36.60 37.85 -26.64
N GLU A 481 35.80 38.75 -27.21
CA GLU A 481 36.09 40.19 -27.20
C GLU A 481 35.73 40.77 -25.83
N ASP A 482 36.59 41.64 -25.31
CA ASP A 482 36.32 42.39 -24.08
C ASP A 482 35.18 43.39 -24.31
N GLU A 483 34.06 43.22 -23.60
CA GLU A 483 33.04 44.27 -23.42
C GLU A 483 33.50 45.38 -22.47
#